data_AF-A0A3D5VDZ4-F1
#
_entry.id   AF-A0A3D5VDZ4-F1
#
_cell.length_a   1.000
_cell.length_b   1.000
_cell.length_c   1.000
_cell.angle_alpha   90.00
_cell.angle_beta   90.00
_cell.angle_gamma   90.00
#
_symmetry.space_group_name_H-M   'P 1'
#
loop_
_entity.id
_entity.type
_entity.pdbx_description
1 polymer ?
#
loop_
_entity_poly.entity_id
_entity_poly.type
_entity_poly.pdbx_seq_one_letter_code
_entity_poly.pdbx_strand_id
1 'polypeptide(L)'
;MGTGQLLFVLFAVILFSTLFLTYYNGIIEQAETIYNTNYYLQGLQIVEKIYQSIMASIISETKNFSQIYTEYSSLENSISVEGQVYHYNISSSYCDSLGIDVGSSSNFQRLDFKIYTVKGNQDTIFIGTESAPITKMLAKIQIN
;
A
#
# COMPACT_ATOMS: atom_id res chain seq x y z
N MET A 1 21.25 57.64 -12.07
CA MET A 1 21.39 56.22 -11.66
C MET A 1 22.29 55.54 -12.67
N GLY A 2 23.41 54.98 -12.23
CA GLY A 2 24.41 54.41 -13.14
C GLY A 2 23.91 53.11 -13.75
N THR A 3 24.19 52.88 -15.03
CA THR A 3 23.86 51.64 -15.77
C THR A 3 24.28 50.36 -15.04
N GLY A 4 25.38 50.40 -14.27
CA GLY A 4 25.80 49.29 -13.40
C GLY A 4 24.83 48.98 -12.26
N GLN A 5 24.20 49.98 -11.64
CA GLN A 5 23.19 49.77 -10.60
C GLN A 5 21.93 49.09 -11.17
N LEU A 6 21.53 49.46 -12.39
CA LEU A 6 20.39 48.84 -13.07
C LEU A 6 20.65 47.36 -13.40
N LEU A 7 21.87 47.02 -13.82
CA LEU A 7 22.29 45.65 -14.11
C LEU A 7 22.24 44.76 -12.85
N PHE A 8 22.75 45.25 -11.72
CA PHE A 8 22.71 44.50 -10.45
C PHE A 8 21.28 44.27 -9.95
N VAL A 9 20.38 45.25 -10.13
CA VAL A 9 18.96 45.08 -9.81
C VAL A 9 18.34 43.99 -10.69
N LEU A 10 18.65 43.96 -11.99
CA LEU A 10 18.14 42.93 -12.90
C LEU A 10 18.62 41.52 -12.49
N PHE A 11 19.92 41.37 -12.17
CA PHE A 11 20.45 40.08 -11.71
C PHE A 11 19.82 39.65 -10.38
N ALA A 12 19.60 40.57 -9.44
CA ALA A 12 18.94 40.27 -8.18
C ALA A 12 17.51 39.74 -8.40
N VAL A 13 16.74 40.35 -9.31
CA VAL A 13 15.38 39.91 -9.64
C VAL A 13 15.36 38.52 -10.28
N ILE A 14 16.26 38.26 -11.22
CA ILE A 14 16.37 36.94 -11.89
C ILE A 14 16.76 35.87 -10.88
N LEU A 15 17.75 36.14 -10.04
CA LEU A 15 18.23 35.20 -9.03
C LEU A 15 17.17 34.93 -7.97
N PHE A 16 16.48 35.97 -7.50
CA PHE A 16 15.35 35.83 -6.58
C PHE A 16 14.22 34.99 -7.18
N SER A 17 13.83 35.25 -8.43
CA SER A 17 12.76 34.50 -9.11
C SER A 17 13.13 33.03 -9.29
N THR A 18 14.40 32.73 -9.59
CA THR A 18 14.89 31.37 -9.76
C THR A 18 14.93 30.59 -8.44
N LEU A 19 15.41 31.24 -7.36
CA LEU A 19 15.39 30.65 -6.03
C LEU A 19 13.97 30.41 -5.55
N PHE A 20 13.07 31.38 -5.77
CA PHE A 20 11.67 31.27 -5.41
C PHE A 20 10.99 30.10 -6.13
N LEU A 21 11.19 29.98 -7.45
CA LEU A 21 10.61 28.90 -8.24
C LEU A 21 11.13 27.52 -7.80
N THR A 22 12.45 27.41 -7.55
CA THR A 22 13.06 26.17 -7.06
C THR A 22 12.47 25.75 -5.72
N TYR A 23 12.31 26.69 -4.79
CA TYR A 23 11.74 26.41 -3.48
C TYR A 23 10.27 25.98 -3.57
N TYR A 24 9.49 26.67 -4.41
CA TYR A 24 8.09 26.35 -4.64
C TYR A 24 7.90 24.93 -5.20
N ASN A 25 8.69 24.57 -6.22
CA ASN A 25 8.66 23.22 -6.79
C ASN A 25 9.07 22.16 -5.76
N GLY A 26 10.10 22.43 -4.96
CA GLY A 26 10.54 21.52 -3.91
C GLY A 26 9.47 21.26 -2.84
N ILE A 27 8.68 22.27 -2.47
CA ILE A 27 7.55 22.09 -1.55
C ILE A 27 6.46 21.22 -2.19
N ILE A 28 6.14 21.42 -3.46
CA ILE A 28 5.10 20.65 -4.16
C ILE A 28 5.49 19.17 -4.22
N GLU A 29 6.72 18.86 -4.63
CA GLU A 29 7.22 17.49 -4.72
C GLU A 29 7.21 16.78 -3.34
N GLN A 30 7.58 17.50 -2.28
CA GLN A 30 7.51 16.97 -0.91
C GLN A 30 6.07 16.71 -0.49
N ALA A 31 5.16 17.65 -0.76
CA ALA A 31 3.74 17.49 -0.44
C ALA A 31 3.16 16.26 -1.16
N GLU A 32 3.46 16.09 -2.44
CA GLU A 32 3.03 14.92 -3.21
C GLU A 32 3.57 13.61 -2.64
N THR A 33 4.86 13.57 -2.28
CA THR A 33 5.48 12.40 -1.66
C THR A 33 4.78 12.04 -0.35
N ILE A 34 4.45 13.03 0.48
CA ILE A 34 3.71 12.82 1.74
C ILE A 34 2.32 12.27 1.47
N TYR A 35 1.58 12.83 0.51
CA TYR A 35 0.25 12.32 0.16
C TYR A 35 0.32 10.87 -0.32
N ASN A 36 1.24 10.55 -1.23
CA ASN A 36 1.40 9.18 -1.72
C ASN A 36 1.77 8.21 -0.59
N THR A 37 2.62 8.65 0.34
CA THR A 37 2.98 7.87 1.53
C THR A 37 1.78 7.64 2.44
N ASN A 38 0.91 8.63 2.63
CA ASN A 38 -0.30 8.46 3.43
C ASN A 38 -1.27 7.44 2.81
N TYR A 39 -1.51 7.50 1.49
CA TYR A 39 -2.31 6.47 0.81
C TYR A 39 -1.69 5.08 0.96
N TYR A 40 -0.37 4.98 0.84
CA TYR A 40 0.36 3.73 1.03
C TYR A 40 0.19 3.17 2.46
N LEU A 41 0.35 4.01 3.48
CA LEU A 41 0.18 3.63 4.89
C LEU A 41 -1.25 3.21 5.20
N GLN A 42 -2.25 3.91 4.68
CA GLN A 42 -3.66 3.53 4.84
C GLN A 42 -3.95 2.16 4.20
N GLY A 43 -3.41 1.88 3.01
CA GLY A 43 -3.54 0.55 2.41
C GLY A 43 -2.89 -0.55 3.25
N LEU A 44 -1.71 -0.29 3.83
CA LEU A 44 -1.07 -1.24 4.76
C LEU A 44 -1.93 -1.50 6.01
N GLN A 45 -2.57 -0.46 6.56
CA GLN A 45 -3.49 -0.62 7.69
C GLN A 45 -4.72 -1.48 7.33
N ILE A 46 -5.24 -1.33 6.10
CA ILE A 46 -6.33 -2.18 5.60
C ILE A 46 -5.89 -3.64 5.53
N VAL A 47 -4.71 -3.93 4.95
CA VAL A 47 -4.15 -5.28 4.89
C VAL A 47 -4.04 -5.86 6.30
N GLU A 48 -3.45 -5.12 7.22
CA GLU A 48 -3.22 -5.57 8.60
C GLU A 48 -4.55 -5.86 9.32
N LYS A 49 -5.56 -5.01 9.15
CA LYS A 49 -6.90 -5.23 9.74
C LYS A 49 -7.56 -6.49 9.18
N ILE A 50 -7.49 -6.72 7.88
CA ILE A 50 -8.06 -7.93 7.26
C ILE A 50 -7.32 -9.16 7.75
N TYR A 51 -5.99 -9.12 7.75
CA TYR A 51 -5.15 -10.21 8.24
C TYR A 51 -5.47 -10.57 9.70
N GLN A 52 -5.57 -9.57 10.58
CA GLN A 52 -5.93 -9.79 11.99
C GLN A 52 -7.34 -10.39 12.13
N SER A 53 -8.30 -9.99 11.32
CA SER A 53 -9.64 -10.58 11.31
C SER A 53 -9.61 -12.06 10.90
N ILE A 54 -8.82 -12.42 9.89
CA ILE A 54 -8.65 -13.81 9.47
C ILE A 54 -7.97 -14.61 10.59
N MET A 55 -6.90 -14.07 11.18
CA MET A 55 -6.17 -14.71 12.27
C MET A 55 -7.07 -14.94 13.49
N ALA A 56 -7.90 -13.95 13.87
CA ALA A 56 -8.88 -14.10 14.94
C ALA A 56 -9.93 -15.17 14.63
N SER A 57 -10.34 -15.32 13.36
CA SER A 57 -11.29 -16.35 12.94
C SER A 57 -10.70 -17.77 13.09
N ILE A 58 -9.40 -17.92 12.88
CA ILE A 58 -8.67 -19.18 13.11
C ILE A 58 -8.57 -19.48 14.61
N ILE A 59 -8.15 -18.48 15.40
CA ILE A 59 -7.95 -18.65 16.85
C ILE A 59 -9.26 -18.94 17.57
N SER A 60 -10.36 -18.32 17.12
CA SER A 60 -11.71 -18.59 17.64
C SER A 60 -12.34 -19.88 17.11
N GLU A 61 -11.63 -20.64 16.27
CA GLU A 61 -12.09 -21.87 15.62
C GLU A 61 -13.38 -21.69 14.79
N THR A 62 -13.73 -20.44 14.44
CA THR A 62 -14.89 -20.14 13.60
C THR A 62 -14.65 -20.47 12.13
N LYS A 63 -13.39 -20.38 11.68
CA LYS A 63 -12.97 -20.78 10.33
C LYS A 63 -11.75 -21.69 10.38
N ASN A 64 -11.76 -22.74 9.57
CA ASN A 64 -10.60 -23.58 9.32
C ASN A 64 -9.83 -23.14 8.05
N PHE A 65 -8.64 -23.69 7.85
CA PHE A 65 -7.76 -23.33 6.72
C PHE A 65 -8.38 -23.64 5.35
N SER A 66 -9.24 -24.66 5.26
CA SER A 66 -9.96 -24.99 4.02
C SER A 66 -11.03 -23.95 3.68
N GLN A 67 -11.75 -23.45 4.68
CA GLN A 67 -12.71 -22.36 4.51
C GLN A 67 -11.98 -21.08 4.10
N ILE A 68 -10.84 -20.76 4.73
CA ILE A 68 -10.03 -19.59 4.37
C ILE A 68 -9.51 -19.72 2.93
N TYR A 69 -9.02 -20.89 2.54
CA TYR A 69 -8.55 -21.11 1.18
C TYR A 69 -9.70 -20.89 0.17
N THR A 70 -10.87 -21.44 0.46
CA THR A 70 -12.03 -21.33 -0.43
C THR A 70 -12.50 -19.87 -0.56
N GLU A 71 -12.61 -19.15 0.57
CA GLU A 71 -13.13 -17.78 0.62
C GLU A 71 -12.14 -16.74 0.09
N TYR A 72 -10.84 -16.94 0.30
CA TYR A 72 -9.79 -15.96 -0.02
C TYR A 72 -8.85 -16.43 -1.14
N SER A 73 -9.17 -17.49 -1.89
CA SER A 73 -8.36 -17.93 -3.04
C SER A 73 -8.23 -16.86 -4.13
N SER A 74 -9.26 -16.03 -4.31
CA SER A 74 -9.32 -14.97 -5.31
C SER A 74 -10.36 -13.91 -4.94
N LEU A 75 -10.33 -13.45 -3.68
CA LEU A 75 -11.30 -12.47 -3.21
C LEU A 75 -10.94 -11.08 -3.75
N GLU A 76 -11.87 -10.49 -4.50
CA GLU A 76 -11.80 -9.09 -4.92
C GLU A 76 -12.89 -8.27 -4.22
N ASN A 77 -12.49 -7.19 -3.57
CA ASN A 77 -13.43 -6.31 -2.91
C ASN A 77 -12.87 -4.88 -2.80
N SER A 78 -13.67 -3.97 -2.26
CA SER A 78 -13.28 -2.57 -2.06
C SER A 78 -13.74 -2.07 -0.71
N ILE A 79 -12.96 -1.16 -0.12
CA ILE A 79 -13.30 -0.45 1.11
C ILE A 79 -13.11 1.04 0.92
N SER A 80 -14.06 1.84 1.43
CA SER A 80 -13.92 3.29 1.44
C SER A 80 -13.37 3.77 2.78
N VAL A 81 -12.30 4.55 2.75
CA VAL A 81 -11.67 5.19 3.91
C VAL A 81 -11.57 6.68 3.61
N GLU A 82 -12.20 7.52 4.42
CA GLU A 82 -12.15 8.98 4.29
C GLU A 82 -12.57 9.50 2.90
N GLY A 83 -13.51 8.82 2.24
CA GLY A 83 -13.97 9.16 0.90
C GLY A 83 -13.11 8.65 -0.25
N GLN A 84 -11.96 8.03 0.06
CA GLN A 84 -11.11 7.33 -0.91
C GLN A 84 -11.48 5.85 -0.98
N VAL A 85 -11.56 5.28 -2.18
CA VAL A 85 -11.86 3.85 -2.37
C VAL A 85 -10.56 3.07 -2.61
N TYR A 86 -10.33 2.06 -1.78
CA TYR A 86 -9.24 1.10 -1.91
C TYR A 86 -9.80 -0.21 -2.43
N HIS A 87 -9.30 -0.65 -3.57
CA HIS A 87 -9.60 -1.96 -4.13
C HIS A 87 -8.53 -2.94 -3.68
N TYR A 88 -8.94 -4.08 -3.15
CA TYR A 88 -8.02 -5.11 -2.69
C TYR A 88 -8.38 -6.47 -3.27
N ASN A 89 -7.33 -7.21 -3.61
CA ASN A 89 -7.39 -8.60 -4.03
C ASN A 89 -6.58 -9.43 -3.02
N ILE A 90 -7.16 -10.54 -2.58
CA ILE A 90 -6.54 -11.50 -1.67
C ILE A 90 -6.47 -12.83 -2.40
N SER A 91 -5.28 -13.41 -2.42
CA SER A 91 -5.04 -14.76 -2.90
C SER A 91 -4.52 -15.62 -1.76
N SER A 92 -5.11 -16.78 -1.58
CA SER A 92 -4.73 -17.72 -0.54
C SER A 92 -4.19 -19.01 -1.14
N SER A 93 -3.05 -19.47 -0.63
CA SER A 93 -2.38 -20.70 -1.06
C SER A 93 -1.90 -21.51 0.14
N TYR A 94 -1.99 -22.83 0.07
CA TYR A 94 -1.31 -23.69 1.03
C TYR A 94 0.20 -23.61 0.80
N CYS A 95 0.98 -23.43 1.87
CA CYS A 95 2.43 -23.32 1.77
C CYS A 95 3.14 -24.17 2.82
N ASP A 96 4.44 -24.39 2.67
CA ASP A 96 5.28 -24.96 3.73
C ASP A 96 5.75 -23.86 4.74
N SER A 97 6.61 -24.24 5.69
CA SER A 97 7.19 -23.31 6.67
C SER A 97 8.11 -22.24 6.06
N LEU A 98 8.53 -22.42 4.81
CA LEU A 98 9.36 -21.48 4.06
C LEU A 98 8.52 -20.60 3.12
N GLY A 99 7.19 -20.79 3.08
CA GLY A 99 6.28 -20.03 2.23
C GLY A 99 6.19 -20.54 0.79
N ILE A 100 6.69 -21.75 0.50
CA ILE A 100 6.63 -22.37 -0.84
C ILE A 100 5.28 -23.06 -1.00
N ASP A 101 4.63 -22.85 -2.14
CA ASP A 101 3.30 -23.41 -2.42
C ASP A 101 3.32 -24.94 -2.44
N VAL A 102 2.33 -25.55 -1.78
CA VAL A 102 2.13 -27.00 -1.74
C VAL A 102 0.73 -27.35 -2.24
N GLY A 103 0.63 -28.41 -3.06
CA GLY A 103 -0.57 -28.69 -3.85
C GLY A 103 -1.82 -29.09 -3.06
N SER A 104 -1.69 -29.50 -1.79
CA SER A 104 -2.84 -29.85 -0.96
C SER A 104 -2.50 -29.87 0.52
N SER A 105 -3.30 -29.15 1.33
CA SER A 105 -3.32 -29.17 2.80
C SER A 105 -1.96 -29.04 3.49
N SER A 106 -1.76 -27.92 4.18
CA SER A 106 -0.59 -27.71 5.03
C SER A 106 -0.99 -27.13 6.39
N ASN A 107 -0.08 -27.25 7.34
CA ASN A 107 -0.14 -26.51 8.60
C ASN A 107 0.15 -25.01 8.41
N PHE A 108 0.57 -24.59 7.22
CA PHE A 108 0.78 -23.20 6.87
C PHE A 108 -0.06 -22.79 5.67
N GLN A 109 -0.45 -21.52 5.66
CA GLN A 109 -1.22 -20.92 4.60
C GLN A 109 -0.72 -19.51 4.34
N ARG A 110 -0.41 -19.23 3.07
CA ARG A 110 0.03 -17.92 2.60
C ARG A 110 -1.18 -17.10 2.16
N LEU A 111 -1.17 -15.83 2.52
CA LEU A 111 -2.12 -14.83 2.05
C LEU A 111 -1.34 -13.72 1.36
N ASP A 112 -1.61 -13.54 0.07
CA ASP A 112 -1.01 -12.53 -0.77
C ASP A 112 -2.03 -11.43 -1.02
N PHE A 113 -1.70 -10.21 -0.59
CA PHE A 113 -2.57 -9.05 -0.69
C PHE A 113 -2.04 -8.10 -1.77
N LYS A 114 -2.95 -7.65 -2.63
CA LYS A 114 -2.71 -6.62 -3.64
C LYS A 114 -3.75 -5.53 -3.44
N ILE A 115 -3.33 -4.30 -3.21
CA ILE A 115 -4.23 -3.17 -3.04
C ILE A 115 -3.90 -2.10 -4.04
N TYR A 116 -4.90 -1.45 -4.61
CA TYR A 116 -4.72 -0.22 -5.35
C TYR A 116 -5.77 0.82 -5.01
N THR A 117 -5.41 2.08 -5.19
CA THR A 117 -6.30 3.21 -4.98
C THR A 117 -6.06 4.26 -6.05
N VAL A 118 -7.13 4.89 -6.52
CA VAL A 118 -7.07 5.90 -7.58
C VAL A 118 -7.00 7.29 -6.96
N LYS A 119 -5.83 7.93 -7.02
CA LYS A 119 -5.61 9.30 -6.55
C LYS A 119 -6.13 10.28 -7.62
N GLY A 120 -7.26 10.93 -7.34
CA GLY A 120 -7.86 11.90 -8.26
C GLY A 120 -8.30 11.25 -9.57
N ASN A 121 -8.02 11.89 -10.71
CA ASN A 121 -8.59 11.47 -12.00
C ASN A 121 -7.69 10.55 -12.85
N GLN A 122 -6.40 10.35 -12.53
CA GLN A 122 -5.48 9.61 -13.42
C GLN A 122 -4.34 8.84 -12.76
N ASP A 123 -4.02 9.08 -11.48
CA ASP A 123 -2.87 8.40 -10.84
C ASP A 123 -3.35 7.23 -9.97
N THR A 124 -2.70 6.08 -10.06
CA THR A 124 -3.07 4.88 -9.30
C THR A 124 -1.90 4.46 -8.43
N ILE A 125 -2.14 4.43 -7.12
CA ILE A 125 -1.16 3.98 -6.15
C ILE A 125 -1.38 2.49 -5.92
N PHE A 126 -0.38 1.69 -6.27
CA PHE A 126 -0.34 0.25 -6.03
C PHE A 126 0.42 -0.05 -4.74
N ILE A 127 -0.17 -0.92 -3.92
CA ILE A 127 0.31 -1.33 -2.60
C ILE A 127 0.34 -2.86 -2.64
N GLY A 128 1.51 -3.39 -3.03
CA GLY A 128 1.66 -4.76 -3.51
C GLY A 128 1.32 -4.87 -5.00
N THR A 129 2.09 -5.68 -5.73
CA THR A 129 1.90 -5.94 -7.17
C THR A 129 1.75 -7.44 -7.42
N GLU A 130 1.44 -7.84 -8.66
CA GLU A 130 1.44 -9.26 -9.05
C GLU A 130 2.82 -9.91 -8.85
N SER A 131 3.91 -9.16 -9.02
CA SER A 131 5.27 -9.67 -8.86
C SER A 131 5.79 -9.58 -7.42
N ALA A 132 5.22 -8.68 -6.60
CA ALA A 132 5.62 -8.44 -5.23
C ALA A 132 4.37 -8.09 -4.38
N PRO A 133 3.49 -9.07 -4.10
CA PRO A 133 2.34 -8.83 -3.25
C PRO A 133 2.77 -8.62 -1.80
N ILE A 134 1.89 -8.06 -0.98
CA ILE A 134 2.11 -8.05 0.47
C ILE A 134 1.75 -9.43 0.98
N THR A 135 2.76 -10.21 1.34
CA THR A 135 2.58 -11.58 1.80
C THR A 135 2.50 -11.66 3.32
N LYS A 136 1.54 -12.42 3.84
CA LYS A 136 1.42 -12.82 5.25
C LYS A 136 1.27 -14.33 5.34
N MET A 137 1.86 -14.94 6.37
CA MET A 137 1.77 -16.39 6.60
C MET A 137 0.96 -16.68 7.86
N LEU A 138 0.05 -17.62 7.74
CA LEU A 138 -0.73 -18.20 8.83
C LEU A 138 -0.15 -19.56 9.19
N ALA A 139 -0.03 -19.84 10.48
CA ALA A 139 0.34 -21.15 10.99
C ALA A 139 -0.83 -21.72 11.79
N LYS A 140 -1.10 -23.01 11.62
CA LYS A 140 -2.14 -23.72 12.36
C LYS A 140 -1.69 -23.84 13.81
N ILE A 141 -2.38 -23.15 14.71
CA ILE A 141 -2.13 -23.23 16.15
C ILE A 141 -2.86 -24.48 16.65
N GLN A 142 -2.13 -25.48 17.14
CA GLN A 142 -2.72 -26.57 17.90
C GLN A 142 -2.85 -26.11 19.35
N ILE A 143 -4.08 -25.81 19.76
CA ILE A 143 -4.40 -25.62 21.18
C ILE A 143 -4.74 -27.02 21.71
N ASN A 144 -3.86 -27.57 22.56
CA ASN A 144 -4.10 -28.82 23.29
C ASN A 144 -5.09 -28.61 24.43
#